data_AF-A0AAN4IEX3-F1
#
_entry.id   AF-A0AAN4IEX3-F1
#
_cell.length_a   1.000
_cell.length_b   1.000
_cell.length_c   1.000
_cell.angle_alpha   90.00
_cell.angle_beta   90.00
_cell.angle_gamma   90.00
#
_symmetry.space_group_name_H-M   'P 1'
#
loop_
_entity.id
_entity.type
_entity.pdbx_description
1 polymer ?
#
loop_
_entity_poly.entity_id
_entity_poly.type
_entity_poly.pdbx_seq_one_letter_code
_entity_poly.pdbx_strand_id
1 'polypeptide(L)'
;MFLNVLLWLIIFWVISLYFSFPKKDRMYTDNVPSTYYIQSSNRLDMQKNYECAAFSSAFVLRHFGLESNGTKLYETYPRKLLDGTVYPKAVVVFFRKLGYQAMYLRGNVNTLKKQISQGVPVILFIRVHPKQRYLHFVPVVGYDETHFYLAESLDHKINCNEEYYNRKISINELNMLWRSWLPFSQNSYIVVHPMQI
;
A
#
# COMPACT_ATOMS: atom_id res chain seq x y z
N MET A 1 7.89 36.85 -20.53
CA MET A 1 7.20 35.65 -21.08
C MET A 1 8.04 34.37 -20.92
N PHE A 2 9.28 34.33 -21.41
CA PHE A 2 10.17 33.15 -21.28
C PHE A 2 10.47 32.71 -19.83
N LEU A 3 10.74 33.65 -18.92
CA LEU A 3 11.02 33.33 -17.51
C LEU A 3 9.82 32.65 -16.81
N ASN A 4 8.59 33.08 -17.13
CA ASN A 4 7.37 32.47 -16.60
C ASN A 4 7.17 31.06 -17.17
N VAL A 5 7.46 30.84 -18.45
CA VAL A 5 7.39 29.50 -19.06
C VAL A 5 8.40 28.56 -18.40
N LEU A 6 9.64 29.00 -18.19
CA LEU A 6 10.68 28.21 -17.53
C LEU A 6 10.29 27.87 -16.08
N LEU A 7 9.74 28.83 -15.33
CA LEU A 7 9.26 28.61 -13.97
C LEU A 7 8.16 27.54 -13.93
N TRP A 8 7.17 27.61 -14.85
CA TRP A 8 6.11 26.61 -14.94
C TRP A 8 6.66 25.22 -15.28
N LEU A 9 7.63 25.12 -16.20
CA LEU A 9 8.26 23.84 -16.53
C LEU A 9 8.98 23.22 -15.33
N ILE A 10 9.68 24.03 -14.52
CA ILE A 10 10.31 23.56 -13.28
C ILE A 10 9.26 23.08 -12.29
N ILE A 11 8.17 23.83 -12.10
CA ILE A 11 7.06 23.44 -11.20
C ILE A 11 6.44 22.11 -11.66
N PHE A 12 6.11 21.97 -12.95
CA PHE A 12 5.56 20.73 -13.49
C PHE A 12 6.53 19.56 -13.36
N TRP A 13 7.82 19.79 -13.59
CA TRP A 13 8.84 18.78 -13.39
C TRP A 13 8.91 18.32 -11.93
N VAL A 14 8.94 19.25 -10.97
CA VAL A 14 8.91 18.93 -9.53
C VAL A 14 7.64 18.17 -9.19
N ILE A 15 6.45 18.64 -9.61
CA ILE A 15 5.18 17.92 -9.38
C ILE A 15 5.26 16.50 -9.93
N SER A 16 5.79 16.32 -11.15
CA SER A 16 5.93 15.00 -11.77
C SER A 16 6.85 14.07 -10.98
N LEU A 17 7.83 14.59 -10.23
CA LEU A 17 8.74 13.78 -9.42
C LEU A 17 8.03 13.16 -8.22
N TYR A 18 7.12 13.90 -7.57
CA TYR A 18 6.41 13.49 -6.35
C TYR A 18 5.04 12.87 -6.63
N PHE A 19 4.33 13.35 -7.65
CA PHE A 19 3.01 12.86 -7.98
C PHE A 19 3.07 11.64 -8.91
N SER A 20 2.23 10.64 -8.64
CA SER A 20 1.95 9.56 -9.59
C SER A 20 0.46 9.31 -9.59
N PHE A 21 -0.10 9.22 -10.78
CA PHE A 21 -1.46 8.71 -10.96
C PHE A 21 -1.39 7.18 -10.90
N PRO A 22 -2.26 6.51 -10.12
CA PRO A 22 -2.35 5.07 -10.18
C PRO A 22 -2.89 4.67 -11.55
N LYS A 23 -2.33 3.61 -12.12
CA LYS A 23 -2.84 3.02 -13.37
C LYS A 23 -4.12 2.25 -13.07
N LYS A 24 -5.07 2.24 -14.00
CA LYS A 24 -6.25 1.35 -13.88
C LYS A 24 -5.77 -0.10 -13.85
N ASP A 25 -6.14 -0.85 -12.82
CA ASP A 25 -5.91 -2.28 -12.79
C ASP A 25 -6.80 -2.95 -13.85
N ARG A 26 -6.15 -3.75 -14.70
CA ARG A 26 -6.78 -4.49 -15.80
C ARG A 26 -6.99 -5.97 -15.47
N MET A 27 -6.56 -6.45 -14.30
CA MET A 27 -6.83 -7.81 -13.81
C MET A 27 -8.29 -7.96 -13.32
N TYR A 28 -9.24 -7.33 -14.00
CA TYR A 28 -10.65 -7.53 -13.72
C TYR A 28 -11.07 -8.93 -14.19
N THR A 29 -11.67 -9.69 -13.27
CA THR A 29 -12.30 -10.96 -13.56
C THR A 29 -13.43 -11.20 -12.57
N ASP A 30 -14.50 -11.84 -13.04
CA ASP A 30 -15.59 -12.30 -12.17
C ASP A 30 -15.23 -13.64 -11.49
N ASN A 31 -14.17 -14.31 -11.97
CA ASN A 31 -13.71 -15.57 -11.40
C ASN A 31 -12.58 -15.33 -10.39
N VAL A 32 -12.98 -14.99 -9.17
CA VAL A 32 -12.11 -14.84 -8.01
C VAL A 32 -12.58 -15.81 -6.93
N PRO A 33 -11.69 -16.53 -6.22
CA PRO A 33 -12.10 -17.37 -5.09
C PRO A 33 -12.99 -16.61 -4.10
N SER A 34 -13.93 -17.29 -3.45
CA SER A 34 -14.76 -16.67 -2.41
C SER A 34 -13.93 -16.27 -1.18
N THR A 35 -12.91 -17.07 -0.88
CA THR A 35 -11.94 -16.86 0.21
C THR A 35 -10.52 -17.14 -0.26
N TYR A 36 -9.57 -16.38 0.27
CA TYR A 36 -8.14 -16.59 0.08
C TYR A 36 -7.38 -15.92 1.21
N TYR A 37 -6.36 -16.57 1.76
CA TYR A 37 -5.44 -15.93 2.69
C TYR A 37 -4.03 -16.51 2.55
N ILE A 38 -3.04 -15.64 2.68
CA ILE A 38 -1.62 -15.97 2.60
C ILE A 38 -1.20 -16.54 3.96
N GLN A 39 -0.77 -17.81 3.97
CA GLN A 39 -0.40 -18.56 5.19
C GLN A 39 1.12 -18.51 5.50
N SER A 40 1.89 -17.68 4.80
CA SER A 40 3.30 -17.50 5.13
C SER A 40 3.44 -16.77 6.46
N SER A 41 4.13 -17.37 7.43
CA SER A 41 4.46 -16.70 8.69
C SER A 41 5.19 -15.37 8.43
N ASN A 42 4.79 -14.31 9.13
CA ASN A 42 5.37 -12.98 9.01
C ASN A 42 5.18 -12.20 10.32
N ARG A 43 6.06 -11.23 10.57
CA ARG A 43 5.96 -10.39 11.76
C ARG A 43 4.92 -9.29 11.58
N LEU A 44 4.07 -9.11 12.58
CA LEU A 44 3.11 -8.01 12.70
C LEU A 44 3.71 -6.93 13.60
N ASP A 45 4.55 -6.07 13.01
CA ASP A 45 5.27 -5.03 13.76
C ASP A 45 4.41 -3.75 13.91
N MET A 46 4.50 -3.10 15.08
CA MET A 46 3.79 -1.84 15.36
C MET A 46 4.68 -0.62 15.08
N GLN A 47 4.12 0.35 14.36
CA GLN A 47 4.78 1.65 14.12
C GLN A 47 4.51 2.63 15.26
N LYS A 48 5.39 3.62 15.44
CA LYS A 48 5.20 4.69 16.44
C LYS A 48 4.74 6.00 15.83
N ASN A 49 5.25 6.34 14.64
CA ASN A 49 5.03 7.65 14.00
C ASN A 49 4.55 7.50 12.54
N TYR A 50 5.04 8.31 11.60
CA TYR A 50 4.63 8.32 10.18
C TYR A 50 5.33 7.23 9.33
N GLU A 51 5.44 6.02 9.86
CA GLU A 51 6.36 4.98 9.33
C GLU A 51 5.63 3.90 8.50
N CYS A 52 4.31 4.01 8.34
CA CYS A 52 3.45 2.97 7.72
C CYS A 52 3.96 2.44 6.37
N ALA A 53 4.55 3.30 5.52
CA ALA A 53 5.12 2.88 4.25
C ALA A 53 6.30 1.91 4.42
N ALA A 54 7.19 2.18 5.38
CA ALA A 54 8.33 1.32 5.67
C ALA A 54 7.89 0.01 6.33
N PHE A 55 6.95 0.06 7.28
CA PHE A 55 6.40 -1.15 7.91
C PHE A 55 5.68 -2.04 6.89
N SER A 56 4.82 -1.46 6.04
CA SER A 56 4.16 -2.19 4.95
C SER A 56 5.19 -2.80 3.98
N SER A 57 6.26 -2.06 3.68
CA SER A 57 7.30 -2.54 2.77
C SER A 57 8.12 -3.67 3.40
N ALA A 58 8.47 -3.56 4.68
CA ALA A 58 9.17 -4.59 5.43
C ALA A 58 8.35 -5.87 5.50
N PHE A 59 7.03 -5.77 5.71
CA PHE A 59 6.12 -6.91 5.68
C PHE A 59 6.18 -7.64 4.34
N VAL A 60 6.09 -6.92 3.22
CA VAL A 60 6.20 -7.51 1.87
C VAL A 60 7.58 -8.12 1.61
N LEU A 61 8.67 -7.47 2.04
CA LEU A 61 10.02 -8.03 1.89
C LEU A 61 10.19 -9.34 2.66
N ARG A 62 9.66 -9.43 3.88
CA ARG A 62 9.67 -10.66 4.68
C ARG A 62 8.85 -11.77 4.04
N HIS A 63 7.74 -11.43 3.39
CA HIS A 63 6.97 -12.38 2.61
C HIS A 63 7.81 -12.97 1.45
N PHE A 64 8.73 -12.20 0.88
CA PHE A 64 9.72 -12.70 -0.10
C PHE A 64 10.96 -13.35 0.54
N GLY A 65 10.97 -13.62 1.85
CA GLY A 65 12.09 -14.23 2.56
C GLY A 65 13.24 -13.28 2.89
N LEU A 66 13.10 -11.97 2.67
CA LEU A 66 14.10 -10.99 3.06
C LEU A 66 13.82 -10.43 4.46
N GLU A 67 14.71 -10.74 5.39
CA GLU A 67 14.65 -10.18 6.75
C GLU A 67 14.71 -8.66 6.72
N SER A 68 13.65 -8.02 7.25
CA SER A 68 13.47 -6.58 7.20
C SER A 68 12.79 -6.08 8.48
N ASN A 69 13.21 -4.92 8.96
CA ASN A 69 12.65 -4.26 10.14
C ASN A 69 12.09 -2.89 9.73
N GLY A 70 10.82 -2.61 10.06
CA GLY A 70 10.12 -1.40 9.63
C GLY A 70 10.79 -0.10 10.09
N THR A 71 11.26 -0.04 11.34
CA THR A 71 11.95 1.13 11.90
C THR A 71 13.28 1.38 11.19
N LYS A 72 14.14 0.35 11.09
CA LYS A 72 15.43 0.47 10.39
C LYS A 72 15.24 0.83 8.92
N LEU A 73 14.22 0.26 8.27
CA LEU A 73 13.91 0.55 6.88
C LEU A 73 13.42 2.00 6.70
N TYR A 74 12.70 2.54 7.68
CA TYR A 74 12.19 3.90 7.65
C TYR A 74 13.31 4.95 7.66
N GLU A 75 14.39 4.74 8.43
CA GLU A 75 15.54 5.66 8.51
C GLU A 75 16.10 6.00 7.13
N THR A 76 16.29 4.99 6.28
CA THR A 76 16.84 5.13 4.94
C THR A 76 15.78 5.14 3.83
N TYR A 77 14.48 5.18 4.18
CA TYR A 77 13.40 5.11 3.19
C TYR A 77 13.51 6.29 2.19
N PRO A 78 13.46 6.03 0.87
CA PRO A 78 13.67 7.06 -0.13
C PRO A 78 12.49 8.03 -0.17
N ARG A 79 12.78 9.29 -0.52
CA ARG A 79 11.77 10.31 -0.87
C ARG A 79 10.73 10.56 0.22
N LYS A 80 11.13 10.48 1.50
CA LYS A 80 10.32 11.00 2.62
C LYS A 80 10.07 12.49 2.42
N LEU A 81 8.87 12.95 2.77
CA LEU A 81 8.55 14.37 2.86
C LEU A 81 9.17 14.97 4.13
N LEU A 82 9.16 16.29 4.24
CA LEU A 82 9.75 17.00 5.39
C LEU A 82 9.07 16.67 6.72
N ASP A 83 7.80 16.27 6.69
CA ASP A 83 7.04 15.82 7.86
C ASP A 83 7.25 14.33 8.20
N GLY A 84 8.12 13.64 7.44
CA GLY A 84 8.41 12.22 7.58
C GLY A 84 7.47 11.29 6.80
N THR A 85 6.36 11.80 6.28
CA THR A 85 5.41 10.97 5.53
C THR A 85 5.97 10.51 4.18
N VAL A 86 5.37 9.46 3.63
CA VAL A 86 5.78 8.84 2.36
C VAL A 86 4.57 8.81 1.44
N TYR A 87 4.76 9.13 0.16
CA TYR A 87 3.71 9.10 -0.87
C TYR A 87 3.79 7.81 -1.71
N PRO A 88 2.71 7.37 -2.38
CA PRO A 88 2.66 6.05 -3.04
C PRO A 88 3.79 5.79 -4.05
N LYS A 89 4.20 6.80 -4.80
CA LYS A 89 5.29 6.66 -5.78
C LYS A 89 6.65 6.40 -5.11
N ALA A 90 6.89 6.90 -3.89
CA ALA A 90 8.11 6.60 -3.16
C ALA A 90 8.20 5.11 -2.80
N VAL A 91 7.09 4.48 -2.41
CA VAL A 91 7.00 3.02 -2.17
C VAL A 91 7.29 2.23 -3.45
N VAL A 92 6.70 2.63 -4.58
CA VAL A 92 7.00 1.99 -5.88
C VAL A 92 8.47 2.11 -6.26
N VAL A 93 9.07 3.30 -6.08
CA VAL A 93 10.49 3.53 -6.36
C VAL A 93 11.38 2.71 -5.43
N PHE A 94 11.01 2.59 -4.16
CA PHE A 94 11.71 1.75 -3.19
C PHE A 94 11.84 0.31 -3.68
N PHE A 95 10.73 -0.35 -4.00
CA PHE A 95 10.76 -1.73 -4.48
C PHE A 95 11.47 -1.88 -5.83
N ARG A 96 11.31 -0.94 -6.76
CA ARG A 96 12.01 -0.97 -8.05
C ARG A 96 13.52 -0.84 -7.91
N LYS A 97 14.00 -0.02 -6.97
CA LYS A 97 15.44 0.09 -6.66
C LYS A 97 16.02 -1.21 -6.12
N LEU A 98 15.20 -2.05 -5.49
CA LEU A 98 15.57 -3.38 -5.02
C LEU A 98 15.46 -4.45 -6.11
N GLY A 99 15.03 -4.11 -7.33
CA GLY A 99 14.89 -5.07 -8.43
C GLY A 99 13.51 -5.70 -8.60
N TYR A 100 12.53 -5.35 -7.75
CA TYR A 100 11.17 -5.87 -7.85
C TYR A 100 10.32 -5.10 -8.88
N GLN A 101 9.40 -5.81 -9.53
CA GLN A 101 8.34 -5.15 -10.30
C GLN A 101 7.26 -4.62 -9.35
N ALA A 102 7.25 -3.30 -9.13
CA ALA A 102 6.21 -2.63 -8.34
C ALA A 102 5.35 -1.67 -9.19
N MET A 103 4.04 -1.67 -8.92
CA MET A 103 3.08 -0.84 -9.63
C MET A 103 2.08 -0.18 -8.68
N TYR A 104 1.83 1.11 -8.89
CA TYR A 104 0.75 1.83 -8.23
C TYR A 104 -0.51 1.74 -9.10
N LEU A 105 -1.53 1.08 -8.56
CA LEU A 105 -2.76 0.69 -9.25
C LEU A 105 -4.00 1.30 -8.60
N ARG A 106 -5.08 1.36 -9.37
CA ARG A 106 -6.43 1.72 -8.94
C ARG A 106 -7.42 0.70 -9.46
N GLY A 107 -8.29 0.21 -8.60
CA GLY A 107 -9.25 -0.83 -8.96
C GLY A 107 -10.51 -0.83 -8.10
N ASN A 108 -11.05 -2.02 -7.87
CA ASN A 108 -12.22 -2.31 -7.03
C ASN A 108 -11.96 -3.57 -6.19
N VAL A 109 -12.98 -3.99 -5.43
CA VAL A 109 -12.94 -5.20 -4.59
C VAL A 109 -12.49 -6.43 -5.37
N ASN A 110 -13.04 -6.68 -6.56
CA ASN A 110 -12.70 -7.88 -7.35
C ASN A 110 -11.25 -7.85 -7.83
N THR A 111 -10.77 -6.70 -8.34
CA THR A 111 -9.35 -6.59 -8.73
C THR A 111 -8.43 -6.78 -7.53
N LEU A 112 -8.78 -6.24 -6.35
CA LEU A 112 -7.97 -6.41 -5.14
C LEU A 112 -7.94 -7.87 -4.70
N LYS A 113 -9.10 -8.55 -4.66
CA LYS A 113 -9.18 -9.97 -4.37
C LYS A 113 -8.36 -10.81 -5.36
N LYS A 114 -8.39 -10.46 -6.65
CA LYS A 114 -7.59 -11.13 -7.69
C LYS A 114 -6.09 -10.95 -7.50
N GLN A 115 -5.65 -9.74 -7.12
CA GLN A 115 -4.24 -9.47 -6.86
C GLN A 115 -3.75 -10.22 -5.62
N ILE A 116 -4.52 -10.22 -4.53
CA ILE A 116 -4.18 -10.96 -3.30
C ILE A 116 -4.13 -12.47 -3.58
N SER A 117 -5.03 -13.01 -4.40
CA SER A 117 -5.02 -14.43 -4.76
C SER A 117 -3.88 -14.87 -5.68
N GLN A 118 -2.98 -13.94 -6.06
CA GLN A 118 -1.67 -14.31 -6.62
C GLN A 118 -0.67 -14.73 -5.54
N GLY A 119 -1.06 -14.68 -4.26
CA GLY A 119 -0.26 -15.16 -3.13
C GLY A 119 0.73 -14.15 -2.57
N VAL A 120 0.68 -12.88 -3.02
CA VAL A 120 1.56 -11.82 -2.54
C VAL A 120 0.75 -10.72 -1.83
N PRO A 121 1.19 -10.22 -0.66
CA PRO A 121 0.48 -9.16 0.04
C PRO A 121 0.39 -7.89 -0.81
N VAL A 122 -0.79 -7.29 -0.83
CA VAL A 122 -1.05 -6.03 -1.55
C VAL A 122 -1.03 -4.88 -0.55
N ILE A 123 -0.28 -3.80 -0.82
CA ILE A 123 -0.23 -2.64 0.07
C ILE A 123 -1.38 -1.69 -0.30
N LEU A 124 -2.42 -1.63 0.52
CA LEU A 124 -3.51 -0.68 0.39
C LEU A 124 -3.04 0.74 0.74
N PHE A 125 -3.66 1.73 0.11
CA PHE A 125 -3.57 3.13 0.51
C PHE A 125 -4.95 3.64 0.90
N ILE A 126 -5.20 3.68 2.22
CA ILE A 126 -6.54 3.93 2.79
C ILE A 126 -6.49 5.06 3.81
N ARG A 127 -7.65 5.59 4.19
CA ARG A 127 -7.77 6.47 5.34
C ARG A 127 -7.70 5.69 6.64
N VAL A 128 -7.15 6.31 7.68
CA VAL A 128 -7.18 5.77 9.06
C VAL A 128 -8.60 5.79 9.61
N HIS A 129 -9.40 6.79 9.26
CA HIS A 129 -10.80 6.93 9.70
C HIS A 129 -11.68 7.58 8.59
N PRO A 130 -12.97 7.20 8.43
CA PRO A 130 -13.82 7.72 7.34
C PRO A 130 -14.11 9.23 7.39
N LYS A 131 -13.83 9.89 8.51
CA LYS A 131 -14.02 11.34 8.69
C LYS A 131 -12.73 12.15 8.73
N GLN A 132 -11.57 11.48 8.59
CA GLN A 132 -10.26 12.12 8.69
C GLN A 132 -9.52 12.08 7.35
N ARG A 133 -8.52 12.96 7.22
CA ARG A 133 -7.68 13.09 6.02
C ARG A 133 -6.39 12.26 6.08
N TYR A 134 -6.06 11.70 7.25
CA TYR A 134 -4.86 10.89 7.44
C TYR A 134 -4.94 9.59 6.63
N LEU A 135 -3.91 9.37 5.82
CA LEU A 135 -3.76 8.21 4.96
C LEU A 135 -2.72 7.26 5.52
N HIS A 136 -2.86 6.00 5.17
CA HIS A 136 -2.15 4.91 5.78
C HIS A 136 -1.90 3.82 4.75
N PHE A 137 -0.66 3.31 4.75
CA PHE A 137 -0.30 2.10 4.03
C PHE A 137 -0.47 0.90 4.93
N VAL A 138 -1.17 -0.12 4.43
CA VAL A 138 -1.38 -1.38 5.16
C VAL A 138 -1.36 -2.57 4.20
N PRO A 139 -0.57 -3.61 4.47
CA PRO A 139 -0.63 -4.85 3.69
C PRO A 139 -1.96 -5.59 3.93
N VAL A 140 -2.53 -6.09 2.85
CA VAL A 140 -3.66 -7.02 2.85
C VAL A 140 -3.15 -8.39 2.50
N VAL A 141 -3.49 -9.36 3.33
CA VAL A 141 -2.99 -10.74 3.24
C VAL A 141 -4.08 -11.74 2.92
N GLY A 142 -5.34 -11.33 2.94
CA GLY A 142 -6.44 -12.22 2.61
C GLY A 142 -7.80 -11.54 2.61
N TYR A 143 -8.81 -12.34 2.32
CA TYR A 143 -10.21 -11.96 2.30
C TYR A 143 -11.11 -13.19 2.40
N ASP A 144 -12.36 -12.93 2.78
CA ASP A 144 -13.48 -13.83 2.59
C ASP A 144 -14.58 -13.13 1.75
N GLU A 145 -15.78 -13.67 1.75
CA GLU A 145 -16.93 -13.12 1.04
C GLU A 145 -17.32 -11.73 1.52
N THR A 146 -17.02 -11.40 2.76
CA THR A 146 -17.54 -10.23 3.50
C THR A 146 -16.45 -9.31 4.06
N HIS A 147 -15.21 -9.79 4.22
CA HIS A 147 -14.12 -9.10 4.89
C HIS A 147 -12.78 -9.19 4.15
N PHE A 148 -11.89 -8.26 4.48
CA PHE A 148 -10.46 -8.29 4.18
C PHE A 148 -9.64 -8.42 5.46
N TYR A 149 -8.48 -9.06 5.36
CA TYR A 149 -7.55 -9.32 6.45
C TYR A 149 -6.24 -8.56 6.23
N LEU A 150 -5.85 -7.76 7.21
CA LEU A 150 -4.81 -6.74 7.13
C LEU A 150 -3.72 -7.02 8.18
N ALA A 151 -2.46 -6.79 7.78
CA ALA A 151 -1.32 -6.72 8.67
C ALA A 151 -1.12 -5.27 9.13
N GLU A 152 -1.89 -4.86 10.11
CA GLU A 152 -1.96 -3.50 10.64
C GLU A 152 -0.75 -3.17 11.54
N SER A 153 -0.14 -2.02 11.30
CA SER A 153 0.98 -1.51 12.11
C SER A 153 0.56 -0.42 13.10
N LEU A 154 -0.64 0.15 12.97
CA LEU A 154 -1.21 1.07 13.95
C LEU A 154 -1.90 0.28 15.06
N ASP A 155 -1.29 0.27 16.25
CA ASP A 155 -1.78 -0.47 17.43
C ASP A 155 -3.28 -0.24 17.72
N HIS A 156 -3.71 1.02 17.74
CA HIS A 156 -5.11 1.41 17.97
C HIS A 156 -6.11 1.01 16.86
N LYS A 157 -5.66 0.34 15.79
CA LYS A 157 -6.50 -0.18 14.69
C LYS A 157 -6.59 -1.70 14.67
N ILE A 158 -5.80 -2.39 15.49
CA ILE A 158 -5.87 -3.84 15.68
C ILE A 158 -7.23 -4.20 16.29
N ASN A 159 -7.86 -5.25 15.77
CA ASN A 159 -9.18 -5.70 16.25
C ASN A 159 -9.35 -7.23 16.29
N CYS A 160 -8.30 -7.98 15.99
CA CYS A 160 -8.27 -9.44 16.12
C CYS A 160 -6.84 -9.91 16.43
N ASN A 161 -6.70 -11.14 16.94
CA ASN A 161 -5.44 -11.75 17.33
C ASN A 161 -5.25 -13.08 16.58
N GLU A 162 -4.97 -12.98 15.29
CA GLU A 162 -4.85 -14.13 14.38
C GLU A 162 -3.37 -14.31 13.99
N GLU A 163 -3.01 -15.49 13.53
CA GLU A 163 -1.59 -15.84 13.28
C GLU A 163 -0.95 -14.98 12.18
N TYR A 164 -1.69 -14.68 11.11
CA TYR A 164 -1.16 -14.06 9.90
C TYR A 164 -1.61 -12.60 9.70
N TYR A 165 -2.56 -12.12 10.51
CA TYR A 165 -3.14 -10.79 10.44
C TYR A 165 -3.66 -10.34 11.80
N ASN A 166 -3.82 -9.04 12.00
CA ASN A 166 -4.29 -8.47 13.28
C ASN A 166 -5.41 -7.44 13.08
N ARG A 167 -5.87 -7.23 11.84
CA ARG A 167 -7.03 -6.39 11.56
C ARG A 167 -7.93 -7.03 10.52
N LYS A 168 -9.22 -7.12 10.84
CA LYS A 168 -10.30 -7.56 9.96
C LYS A 168 -11.23 -6.38 9.69
N ILE A 169 -11.49 -6.06 8.43
CA ILE A 169 -12.44 -5.00 8.04
C ILE A 169 -13.47 -5.54 7.06
N SER A 170 -14.72 -5.09 7.17
CA SER A 170 -15.75 -5.46 6.20
C SER A 170 -15.49 -4.81 4.85
N ILE A 171 -16.04 -5.38 3.77
CA ILE A 171 -15.97 -4.78 2.42
C ILE A 171 -16.59 -3.36 2.43
N ASN A 172 -17.66 -3.14 3.19
CA ASN A 172 -18.27 -1.82 3.35
C ASN A 172 -17.34 -0.83 4.05
N GLU A 173 -16.68 -1.26 5.13
CA GLU A 173 -15.68 -0.44 5.82
C GLU A 173 -14.51 -0.10 4.89
N LEU A 174 -13.97 -1.08 4.17
CA LEU A 174 -12.92 -0.84 3.17
C LEU A 174 -13.39 0.21 2.16
N ASN A 175 -14.56 0.05 1.55
CA ASN A 175 -15.08 1.00 0.57
C ASN A 175 -15.17 2.43 1.12
N MET A 176 -15.51 2.58 2.40
CA MET A 176 -15.47 3.90 3.06
C MET A 176 -14.02 4.38 3.19
N LEU A 177 -13.12 3.62 3.79
CA LEU A 177 -11.74 4.05 4.05
C LEU A 177 -10.94 4.31 2.77
N TRP A 178 -11.19 3.54 1.72
CA TRP A 178 -10.45 3.52 0.46
C TRP A 178 -10.83 4.65 -0.51
N ARG A 179 -11.97 5.30 -0.27
CA ARG A 179 -12.34 6.56 -0.93
C ARG A 179 -11.61 7.72 -0.25
N SER A 180 -10.39 7.99 -0.69
CA SER A 180 -9.60 9.12 -0.19
C SER A 180 -10.11 10.47 -0.70
N TRP A 181 -9.86 11.53 0.07
CA TRP A 181 -10.04 12.92 -0.37
C TRP A 181 -9.01 13.34 -1.42
N LEU A 182 -7.84 12.68 -1.44
CA LEU A 182 -6.82 12.94 -2.45
C LEU A 182 -7.37 12.57 -3.84
N PRO A 183 -7.43 13.52 -4.78
CA PRO A 183 -7.89 13.24 -6.11
C PRO A 183 -6.96 12.19 -6.74
N PHE A 184 -7.55 11.28 -7.52
CA PHE A 184 -6.85 10.20 -8.23
C PHE A 184 -6.24 9.09 -7.37
N SER A 185 -6.23 9.17 -6.03
CA SER A 185 -5.75 8.09 -5.15
C SER A 185 -6.88 7.25 -4.53
N GLN A 186 -8.12 7.46 -4.97
CA GLN A 186 -9.24 6.64 -4.54
C GLN A 186 -9.12 5.22 -5.06
N ASN A 187 -9.42 4.25 -4.19
CA ASN A 187 -9.36 2.83 -4.53
C ASN A 187 -7.99 2.38 -5.03
N SER A 188 -6.93 2.99 -4.50
CA SER A 188 -5.56 2.75 -4.94
C SER A 188 -4.80 1.83 -4.00
N TYR A 189 -3.82 1.14 -4.57
CA TYR A 189 -2.99 0.17 -3.89
C TYR A 189 -1.72 -0.08 -4.68
N ILE A 190 -0.75 -0.72 -4.04
CA ILE A 190 0.53 -1.06 -4.63
C ILE A 190 0.65 -2.57 -4.65
N VAL A 191 0.94 -3.09 -5.83
CA VAL A 191 1.31 -4.49 -6.03
C VAL A 191 2.81 -4.56 -6.24
N VAL A 192 3.42 -5.61 -5.69
CA VAL A 192 4.83 -5.93 -5.85
C VAL A 192 4.90 -7.39 -6.28
N HIS A 193 5.60 -7.67 -7.37
CA HIS A 193 5.86 -9.04 -7.80
C HIS A 193 7.27 -9.45 -7.40
N PRO A 194 7.49 -10.74 -7.06
CA PRO A 194 8.82 -11.25 -6.76
C PRO A 194 9.78 -11.03 -7.94
N MET A 195 11.08 -11.05 -7.67
CA MET A 195 12.08 -10.98 -8.73
C MET A 195 11.87 -12.16 -9.69
N GLN A 196 11.85 -11.88 -10.99
CA GLN A 196 12.00 -12.94 -11.99
C GLN A 196 13.45 -13.42 -11.89
N ILE A 197 13.64 -14.64 -11.39
CA ILE A 197 14.92 -15.36 -11.44
C ILE A 197 15.09 -15.90 -12.86
#